data_AF-A0AAV2IEQ3-F1
#
_entry.id   AF-A0AAV2IEQ3-F1
#
_cell.length_a   1.000
_cell.length_b   1.000
_cell.length_c   1.000
_cell.angle_alpha   90.00
_cell.angle_beta   90.00
_cell.angle_gamma   90.00
#
_symmetry.space_group_name_H-M   'P 1'
#
loop_
_entity.id
_entity.type
_entity.pdbx_description
1 polymer ?
#
loop_
_entity_poly.entity_id
_entity_poly.type
_entity_poly.pdbx_seq_one_letter_code
_entity_poly.pdbx_strand_id
1 'polypeptide(L)'
;MDFDDVLKYVDEFGPFQQRVYFLLCLFCISHGTRVVVLVFILSVPNHRCSIPGYVNDSYDITSPEHQLELKKSIPANDSCHIYLPSHHNNSTHPTNPIKQKCSHWVYDKSEFTSTVASEFNLVCDDASETT
;
A
#
# COMPACT_ATOMS: atom_id res chain seq x y z
N MET A 1 32.03 -35.92 -31.69
CA MET A 1 30.61 -36.33 -31.69
C MET A 1 29.83 -35.05 -31.50
N ASP A 2 29.27 -34.55 -32.60
CA ASP A 2 28.49 -33.32 -32.57
C ASP A 2 27.13 -33.60 -31.93
N PHE A 3 26.67 -32.66 -31.11
CA PHE A 3 25.45 -32.81 -30.31
C PHE A 3 24.20 -33.03 -31.19
N ASP A 4 24.23 -32.51 -32.42
CA ASP A 4 23.20 -32.70 -33.44
C ASP A 4 23.01 -34.15 -33.89
N ASP A 5 24.06 -34.99 -33.87
CA ASP A 5 23.94 -36.41 -34.25
C ASP A 5 23.22 -37.22 -33.17
N VAL A 6 23.35 -36.83 -31.90
CA VAL A 6 22.64 -37.45 -30.77
C VAL A 6 21.16 -37.05 -30.79
N LEU A 7 20.86 -35.79 -31.15
CA LEU A 7 19.49 -35.29 -31.31
C LEU A 7 18.75 -35.94 -32.49
N LYS A 8 19.45 -36.41 -33.52
CA LYS A 8 18.85 -37.23 -34.59
C LYS A 8 18.44 -38.65 -34.13
N TYR A 9 19.10 -39.18 -33.10
CA TYR A 9 18.85 -40.53 -32.58
C TYR A 9 17.73 -40.56 -31.53
N VAL A 10 17.61 -39.48 -30.76
CA VAL A 10 16.50 -39.23 -29.84
C VAL A 10 15.48 -38.38 -30.59
N ASP A 11 14.54 -39.05 -31.25
CA ASP A 11 13.44 -38.53 -32.10
C ASP A 11 13.07 -37.03 -31.95
N GLU A 12 12.73 -36.37 -33.06
CA GLU A 12 12.37 -34.93 -33.14
C GLU A 12 11.28 -34.53 -32.13
N PHE A 13 11.18 -33.22 -31.84
CA PHE A 13 10.32 -32.62 -30.82
C PHE A 13 8.88 -33.16 -30.82
N GLY A 14 8.67 -34.27 -30.09
CA GLY A 14 7.48 -35.11 -30.25
C GLY A 14 6.22 -34.52 -29.61
N PRO A 15 5.04 -35.11 -29.86
CA PRO A 15 3.78 -34.59 -29.34
C PRO A 15 3.72 -34.56 -27.80
N PHE A 16 4.45 -35.46 -27.13
CA PHE A 16 4.60 -35.42 -25.67
C PHE A 16 5.45 -34.24 -25.20
N GLN A 17 6.59 -33.99 -25.84
CA GLN A 17 7.46 -32.85 -25.52
C GLN A 17 6.75 -31.51 -25.79
N GLN A 18 5.99 -31.41 -26.88
CA GLN A 18 5.15 -30.25 -27.17
C GLN A 18 4.10 -29.98 -26.08
N ARG A 19 3.40 -31.02 -25.61
CA ARG A 19 2.40 -30.88 -24.52
C ARG A 19 3.05 -30.43 -23.22
N VAL A 20 4.18 -31.02 -22.84
CA VAL A 20 4.90 -30.66 -21.62
C VAL A 20 5.44 -29.23 -21.71
N TYR A 21 6.02 -28.84 -22.84
CA TYR A 21 6.49 -27.48 -23.08
C TYR A 21 5.34 -26.46 -22.99
N PHE A 22 4.20 -26.76 -23.60
CA PHE A 22 3.02 -25.89 -23.52
C PHE A 22 2.52 -25.71 -22.08
N LEU A 23 2.43 -26.80 -21.30
CA LEU A 23 2.05 -26.75 -19.89
C LEU A 23 3.06 -25.93 -19.06
N LEU A 24 4.35 -26.09 -19.34
CA LEU A 24 5.41 -25.31 -18.69
C LEU A 24 5.26 -23.82 -19.01
N CYS A 25 5.02 -23.46 -20.27
CA CYS A 25 4.77 -22.09 -20.69
C CYS A 25 3.55 -21.49 -19.97
N LEU A 26 2.45 -22.24 -19.86
CA LEU A 26 1.25 -21.80 -19.13
C LEU A 26 1.54 -21.55 -17.64
N PHE A 27 2.33 -22.42 -17.01
CA PHE A 27 2.75 -22.24 -15.62
C PHE A 27 3.62 -20.99 -15.47
N CYS A 28 4.62 -20.81 -16.34
CA CYS A 28 5.49 -19.63 -16.32
C CYS A 28 4.71 -18.32 -16.52
N ILE A 29 3.76 -18.29 -17.45
CA ILE A 29 2.90 -17.12 -17.68
C ILE A 29 2.04 -16.84 -16.44
N SER A 30 1.42 -17.88 -15.87
CA SER A 30 0.57 -17.75 -14.68
C SER A 30 1.36 -17.28 -13.46
N HIS A 31 2.61 -17.70 -13.33
CA HIS A 31 3.49 -17.24 -12.26
C HIS A 31 3.92 -15.79 -12.49
N GLY A 32 4.34 -15.46 -13.71
CA GLY A 32 4.76 -14.10 -14.07
C GLY A 32 3.66 -13.07 -13.85
N THR A 33 2.40 -13.38 -14.22
CA THR A 33 1.28 -12.47 -14.02
C THR A 33 1.02 -12.19 -12.53
N ARG A 34 1.11 -13.20 -11.67
CA ARG A 34 0.96 -13.02 -10.21
C ARG A 34 2.00 -12.07 -9.64
N VAL A 35 3.27 -12.23 -10.03
CA VAL A 35 4.36 -11.36 -9.56
C VAL A 35 4.13 -9.90 -9.97
N VAL A 36 3.67 -9.66 -11.20
CA VAL A 36 3.35 -8.31 -11.66
C VAL A 36 2.18 -7.70 -10.88
N VAL A 37 1.13 -8.49 -10.60
CA VAL A 37 -0.03 -8.02 -9.83
C VAL A 37 0.33 -7.65 -8.39
N LEU A 38 1.30 -8.33 -7.76
CA LEU A 38 1.73 -8.03 -6.40
C LEU A 38 2.23 -6.59 -6.21
N VAL A 39 2.87 -6.00 -7.24
CA VAL A 39 3.35 -4.61 -7.17
C VAL A 39 2.20 -3.62 -6.94
N PHE A 40 1.03 -3.89 -7.52
CA PHE A 40 -0.15 -3.03 -7.34
C PHE A 40 -0.84 -3.26 -6.00
N ILE A 41 -0.90 -4.52 -5.55
CA ILE A 41 -1.56 -4.89 -4.30
C ILE A 41 -0.79 -4.38 -3.07
N LEU A 42 0.53 -4.36 -3.15
CA LEU A 42 1.43 -3.91 -2.08
C LEU A 42 1.72 -2.41 -2.12
N SER A 43 1.13 -1.67 -3.06
CA SER A 43 1.26 -0.21 -3.10
C SER A 43 0.73 0.41 -1.80
N VAL A 44 1.46 1.39 -1.26
CA VAL A 44 1.03 2.15 -0.08
C VAL A 44 0.35 3.43 -0.56
N PRO A 45 -1.00 3.53 -0.47
CA PRO A 45 -1.68 4.75 -0.88
C PRO A 45 -1.35 5.90 0.06
N ASN A 46 -1.57 7.12 -0.44
CA ASN A 46 -1.49 8.31 0.40
C ASN A 46 -2.46 8.16 1.58
N HIS A 47 -1.98 8.46 2.77
CA HIS A 47 -2.71 8.23 4.00
C HIS A 47 -2.48 9.40 4.94
N ARG A 48 -3.42 9.54 5.87
CA ARG A 48 -3.35 10.48 6.97
C ARG A 48 -4.08 9.91 8.18
N CYS A 49 -3.88 10.52 9.32
CA CYS A 49 -4.59 10.16 10.53
C CYS A 49 -6.09 10.47 10.43
N SER A 50 -6.91 9.63 11.05
CA SER A 50 -8.32 9.93 11.25
C SER A 50 -8.49 10.99 12.35
N ILE A 51 -9.35 11.99 12.10
CA ILE A 51 -9.63 13.04 13.07
C ILE A 51 -10.55 12.48 14.17
N PRO A 52 -10.14 12.50 15.45
CA PRO A 52 -10.94 11.95 16.54
C PRO A 52 -12.21 12.79 16.73
N GLY A 53 -13.37 12.13 16.61
CA GLY A 53 -14.68 12.77 16.80
C GLY A 53 -15.29 13.39 15.53
N TYR A 54 -14.61 13.32 14.39
CA TYR A 54 -15.20 13.71 13.10
C TYR A 54 -15.97 12.53 12.49
N VAL A 55 -17.28 12.69 12.28
CA VAL A 55 -18.14 11.62 11.76
C VAL A 55 -17.95 11.50 10.25
N ASN A 56 -17.72 10.28 9.76
CA ASN A 56 -17.47 9.98 8.34
C ASN A 56 -16.25 10.73 7.76
N ASP A 57 -15.12 10.61 8.43
CA ASP A 57 -13.84 11.16 7.95
C ASP A 57 -13.39 10.45 6.66
N SER A 58 -13.50 11.14 5.52
CA SER A 58 -13.03 10.68 4.21
C SER A 58 -11.72 11.36 3.84
N TYR A 59 -10.86 10.73 3.05
CA TYR A 59 -9.56 11.31 2.69
C TYR A 59 -9.74 12.66 1.99
N ASP A 60 -10.70 12.71 1.06
CA ASP A 60 -11.06 13.91 0.31
C ASP A 60 -11.72 14.97 1.19
N ILE A 61 -11.43 16.24 0.87
CA ILE A 61 -12.01 17.39 1.55
C ILE A 61 -13.49 17.49 1.17
N THR A 62 -14.36 16.99 2.04
CA THR A 62 -15.81 17.04 1.86
C THR A 62 -16.40 18.43 2.09
N SER A 63 -15.80 19.25 2.95
CA SER A 63 -16.34 20.57 3.31
C SER A 63 -15.27 21.57 3.82
N PRO A 64 -15.56 22.88 3.82
CA PRO A 64 -14.62 23.90 4.33
C PRO A 64 -14.27 23.71 5.81
N GLU A 65 -15.21 23.27 6.64
CA GLU A 65 -14.98 22.97 8.05
C GLU A 65 -14.06 21.75 8.22
N HIS A 66 -14.21 20.72 7.37
CA HIS A 66 -13.31 19.58 7.37
C HIS A 66 -11.87 20.01 7.05
N GLN A 67 -11.70 20.91 6.07
CA GLN A 67 -10.39 21.47 5.72
C GLN A 67 -9.74 22.22 6.88
N LEU A 68 -10.53 22.95 7.67
CA LEU A 68 -10.03 23.68 8.83
C LEU A 68 -9.57 22.73 9.94
N GLU A 69 -10.36 21.69 10.24
CA GLU A 69 -10.01 20.66 11.22
C GLU A 69 -8.79 19.86 10.80
N LEU A 70 -8.64 19.55 9.50
CA LEU A 70 -7.44 18.91 8.95
C LEU A 70 -6.18 19.76 9.19
N LYS A 71 -6.22 21.05 8.84
CA LYS A 71 -5.07 21.96 9.02
C LYS A 71 -4.69 22.16 10.49
N LYS A 72 -5.66 22.04 11.39
CA LYS A 72 -5.46 22.18 12.83
C LYS A 72 -4.93 20.91 13.47
N SER A 73 -5.40 19.75 13.02
CA SER A 73 -5.14 18.45 13.65
C SER A 73 -3.96 17.71 13.03
N ILE A 74 -3.70 17.89 11.73
CA ILE A 74 -2.68 17.12 11.00
C ILE A 74 -1.51 18.03 10.60
N PRO A 75 -0.26 17.67 10.96
CA PRO A 75 0.91 18.41 10.52
C PRO A 75 1.10 18.33 9.00
N ALA A 76 1.47 19.44 8.37
CA ALA A 76 1.62 19.52 6.91
C ALA A 76 2.71 18.60 6.30
N ASN A 77 3.70 18.18 7.09
CA ASN A 77 4.85 17.40 6.62
C ASN A 77 5.00 16.05 7.33
N ASP A 78 3.94 15.59 8.01
CA ASP A 78 3.98 14.38 8.85
C ASP A 78 2.58 13.76 8.91
N SER A 79 2.33 12.76 8.07
CA SER A 79 1.05 12.04 7.96
C SER A 79 0.85 10.98 9.04
N CYS A 80 1.90 10.67 9.81
CA CYS A 80 1.95 9.58 10.79
C CYS A 80 1.58 10.03 12.21
N HIS A 81 1.48 11.35 12.40
CA HIS A 81 1.19 11.95 13.69
C HIS A 81 0.00 12.90 13.60
N ILE A 82 -0.71 13.01 14.71
CA ILE A 82 -1.81 13.93 14.92
C ILE A 82 -1.51 14.84 16.11
N TYR A 83 -1.95 16.08 16.06
CA TYR A 83 -1.87 16.99 17.20
C TYR A 83 -2.93 16.62 18.23
N LEU A 84 -2.52 16.51 19.50
CA LEU A 84 -3.48 16.37 20.59
C LEU A 84 -4.30 17.65 20.74
N PRO A 85 -5.63 17.55 20.95
CA PRO A 85 -6.42 18.70 21.35
C PRO A 85 -5.88 19.25 22.66
N SER A 86 -5.33 20.45 22.61
CA SER A 86 -4.72 21.11 23.76
C SER A 86 -5.79 21.39 24.82
N HIS A 87 -5.79 20.64 25.92
CA HIS A 87 -6.54 21.00 27.11
C HIS A 87 -5.88 22.25 27.69
N HIS A 88 -6.50 23.41 27.46
CA HIS A 88 -5.99 24.71 27.84
C HIS A 88 -5.93 24.84 29.37
N ASN A 89 -4.86 24.38 30.00
CA ASN A 89 -4.53 24.77 31.37
C ASN A 89 -3.84 26.12 31.26
N ASN A 90 -4.54 27.22 31.57
CA ASN A 90 -4.12 28.63 31.69
C ASN A 90 -2.59 28.85 31.90
N SER A 91 -1.80 28.59 30.86
CA SER A 91 -0.35 28.71 30.89
C SER A 91 0.03 29.57 29.70
N THR A 92 0.56 30.74 30.00
CA THR A 92 0.80 31.86 29.10
C THR A 92 2.01 31.64 28.17
N HIS A 93 2.41 30.39 27.93
CA HIS A 93 3.54 30.05 27.06
C HIS A 93 3.04 29.40 25.76
N PRO A 94 3.57 29.80 24.59
CA PRO A 94 3.31 29.09 23.34
C PRO A 94 4.00 27.73 23.40
N THR A 95 3.32 26.73 23.97
CA THR A 95 3.75 25.34 23.89
C THR A 95 3.51 24.83 22.49
N ASN A 96 4.56 24.30 21.85
CA ASN A 96 4.44 23.57 20.60
C ASN A 96 3.36 22.48 20.75
N PRO A 97 2.47 22.30 19.77
CA PRO A 97 1.42 21.30 19.86
C PRO A 97 2.04 19.90 20.00
N ILE A 98 1.56 19.16 20.99
CA ILE A 98 2.06 17.81 21.28
C ILE A 98 1.61 16.89 20.14
N LYS A 99 2.55 16.16 19.55
CA LYS A 99 2.29 15.15 18.52
C LYS A 99 2.03 13.79 19.16
N GLN A 100 1.05 13.06 18.66
CA GLN A 100 0.76 11.68 19.02
C GLN A 100 0.81 10.80 17.78
N LYS A 101 1.25 9.54 17.94
CA LYS A 101 1.09 8.53 16.90
C LYS A 101 -0.38 8.25 16.61
N CYS A 102 -0.68 7.97 15.36
CA CYS A 102 -2.04 7.73 14.92
C CYS A 102 -2.47 6.29 15.22
N SER A 103 -3.74 6.15 15.63
CA SER A 103 -4.34 4.85 15.92
C SER A 103 -5.25 4.35 14.79
N HIS A 104 -5.71 5.28 13.96
CA HIS A 104 -6.60 5.03 12.84
C HIS A 104 -6.18 5.91 11.66
N TRP A 105 -6.36 5.38 10.45
CA TRP A 105 -5.93 6.02 9.21
C TRP A 105 -7.08 6.16 8.24
N VAL A 106 -6.97 7.18 7.41
CA VAL A 106 -7.85 7.43 6.27
C VAL A 106 -6.97 7.46 5.02
N TYR A 107 -7.34 6.67 4.03
CA TYR A 107 -6.56 6.43 2.82
C TYR A 107 -7.21 7.08 1.60
N ASP A 108 -6.36 7.59 0.72
CA ASP A 108 -6.73 8.03 -0.62
C ASP A 108 -7.22 6.83 -1.45
N LYS A 109 -8.37 6.99 -2.10
CA LYS A 109 -9.01 5.97 -2.92
C LYS A 109 -9.07 6.34 -4.41
N SER A 110 -8.33 7.37 -4.83
CA SER A 110 -8.31 7.84 -6.21
C SER A 110 -7.69 6.84 -7.19
N GLU A 111 -6.60 6.18 -6.79
CA GLU A 111 -5.92 5.16 -7.60
C GLU A 111 -6.37 3.73 -7.27
N PHE A 112 -6.44 3.40 -5.97
CA PHE A 112 -6.77 2.07 -5.49
C PHE A 112 -7.89 2.13 -4.45
N THR A 113 -8.95 1.34 -4.64
CA THR A 113 -10.02 1.22 -3.64
C THR A 113 -9.53 0.61 -2.33
N SER A 114 -8.61 -0.37 -2.44
CA SER A 114 -8.02 -1.10 -1.33
C SER A 114 -6.69 -1.71 -1.77
N THR A 115 -5.73 -1.76 -0.84
CA THR A 115 -4.40 -2.37 -0.95
C THR A 115 -4.11 -3.13 0.34
N VAL A 116 -3.13 -4.04 0.33
CA VAL A 116 -2.70 -4.74 1.55
C VAL A 116 -2.26 -3.73 2.62
N ALA A 117 -1.55 -2.68 2.22
CA ALA A 117 -1.14 -1.61 3.13
C ALA A 117 -2.34 -0.92 3.79
N SER A 118 -3.40 -0.60 3.02
CA SER A 118 -4.57 0.08 3.56
C SER A 118 -5.52 -0.82 4.37
N GLU A 119 -5.59 -2.12 4.07
CA GLU A 119 -6.44 -3.05 4.83
C GLU A 119 -5.85 -3.40 6.19
N PHE A 120 -4.54 -3.62 6.23
CA PHE A 120 -3.84 -4.03 7.44
C PHE A 120 -3.17 -2.86 8.19
N ASN A 121 -3.31 -1.64 7.69
CA ASN A 121 -2.67 -0.43 8.22
C ASN A 121 -1.15 -0.52 8.33
N LEU A 122 -0.50 -1.09 7.31
CA LEU A 122 0.95 -1.27 7.26
C LEU A 122 1.63 0.02 6.78
N VAL A 123 1.52 1.07 7.59
CA VAL A 123 2.03 2.41 7.30
C VAL A 123 2.85 2.95 8.46
N CYS A 124 3.64 3.99 8.20
CA CYS A 124 4.47 4.63 9.23
C CYS A 124 5.46 3.64 9.87
N ASP A 125 5.34 3.36 11.18
CA ASP A 125 6.21 2.42 11.88
C ASP A 125 6.03 0.98 11.37
N ASP A 126 4.80 0.64 10.94
CA ASP A 126 4.42 -0.71 10.48
C ASP A 126 4.73 -0.92 8.99
N ALA A 127 5.22 0.11 8.28
CA ALA A 127 5.58 0.01 6.87
C ALA A 127 6.69 -1.03 6.62
N SER A 128 7.56 -1.27 7.61
CA SER A 128 8.65 -2.23 7.50
C SER A 128 8.19 -3.69 7.37
N GLU A 129 6.93 -4.00 7.69
CA GLU A 129 6.37 -5.36 7.56
C GLU A 129 5.98 -5.73 6.13
N THR A 130 6.03 -4.77 5.19
CA THR A 130 5.72 -4.98 3.76
C THR A 130 6.92 -5.29 2.88
N THR A 131 8.13 -5.33 3.45
CA THR A 131 9.41 -5.64 2.75
C THR A 131 9.84 -7.09 2.99
#